data_AF-A0AA44Y057-F1
#
_entry.id   AF-A0AA44Y057-F1
#
_cell.length_a   1.000
_cell.length_b   1.000
_cell.length_c   1.000
_cell.angle_alpha   90.00
_cell.angle_beta   90.00
_cell.angle_gamma   90.00
#
_symmetry.space_group_name_H-M   'P 1'
#
loop_
_entity.id
_entity.type
_entity.pdbx_description
1 polymer ?
#
loop_
_entity_poly.entity_id
_entity_poly.type
_entity_poly.pdbx_seq_one_letter_code
_entity_poly.pdbx_strand_id
1 'polypeptide(L)' 'MEAEPGTTTWYAVRLSKTQFAIFDTFPNEAGRTAHLEGKVAAALMAKAPDMLQRPPSIEKIDVLAVKLSPSK' A
#
# COMPACT_ATOMS: atom_id res chain seq x y z
N MET A 1 8.81 5.69 -3.40
CA MET A 1 9.83 4.89 -2.69
C MET A 1 10.98 5.71 -2.17
N GLU A 2 11.58 6.65 -2.91
CA GLU A 2 12.69 7.45 -2.35
C GLU A 2 12.32 8.19 -1.05
N ALA A 3 11.05 8.59 -0.88
CA ALA A 3 10.54 9.19 0.36
C ALA A 3 10.08 8.18 1.43
N GLU A 4 10.06 6.88 1.12
CA GLU A 4 9.62 5.79 1.99
C GLU A 4 10.56 4.59 1.81
N PRO A 5 11.79 4.66 2.37
CA PRO A 5 12.83 3.66 2.16
C PRO A 5 12.47 2.26 2.69
N GLY A 6 11.45 2.16 3.57
CA GLY A 6 10.94 0.90 4.09
C GLY A 6 9.93 0.19 3.17
N THR A 7 9.42 0.85 2.13
CA THR A 7 8.45 0.28 1.18
C THR A 7 9.20 -0.41 0.04
N THR A 8 9.24 -1.75 0.03
CA THR A 8 9.96 -2.56 -0.96
C THR A 8 9.27 -2.55 -2.32
N THR A 9 7.96 -2.79 -2.33
CA THR A 9 7.12 -2.70 -3.54
C THR A 9 5.84 -1.93 -3.23
N TRP A 10 5.32 -1.18 -4.20
CA TRP A 10 4.05 -0.47 -4.09
C TRP A 10 3.27 -0.65 -5.38
N TYR A 11 2.01 -1.05 -5.29
CA TYR A 11 1.16 -1.32 -6.45
C TYR A 11 -0.18 -0.61 -6.32
N ALA A 12 -0.52 0.26 -7.27
CA ALA A 12 -1.90 0.68 -7.49
C ALA A 12 -2.64 -0.38 -8.33
N VAL A 13 -3.72 -0.93 -7.77
CA VAL A 13 -4.49 -2.01 -8.39
C VAL A 13 -5.89 -1.52 -8.70
N ARG A 14 -6.36 -1.82 -9.91
CA ARG A 14 -7.78 -1.70 -10.29
C ARG A 14 -8.39 -3.10 -10.30
N LEU A 15 -9.34 -3.35 -9.41
CA LEU A 15 -10.05 -4.63 -9.29
C LEU A 15 -11.31 -4.64 -10.17
N SER A 16 -11.97 -3.49 -10.29
CA SER A 16 -13.17 -3.33 -11.14
C SER A 16 -13.29 -1.89 -11.65
N LYS A 17 -14.42 -1.55 -12.28
CA LYS A 17 -14.68 -0.17 -12.71
C LYS A 17 -14.62 0.83 -11.55
N THR A 18 -15.07 0.43 -10.37
CA THR A 18 -15.25 1.28 -9.18
C THR A 18 -14.53 0.77 -7.94
N GLN A 19 -13.77 -0.33 -8.04
CA GLN A 19 -13.02 -0.90 -6.92
C GLN A 19 -11.52 -0.88 -7.22
N PHE A 20 -10.77 -0.37 -6.26
CA PHE A 20 -9.32 -0.18 -6.33
C PHE A 20 -8.66 -0.67 -5.04
N ALA A 21 -7.39 -0.99 -5.12
CA ALA A 21 -6.58 -1.40 -3.97
C ALA A 21 -5.16 -0.84 -4.10
N ILE A 22 -4.48 -0.78 -2.96
CA ILE A 22 -3.06 -0.54 -2.85
C ILE A 22 -2.48 -1.82 -2.23
N PHE A 23 -1.44 -2.39 -2.84
CA PHE A 23 -0.72 -3.53 -2.28
C PHE A 23 0.76 -3.18 -2.15
N ASP A 24 1.26 -3.27 -0.92
CA ASP A 24 2.59 -2.80 -0.57
C ASP A 24 3.33 -3.92 0.16
N THR A 25 4.62 -4.07 -0.10
CA THR A 25 5.46 -5.02 0.63
C THR A 25 6.57 -4.30 1.37
N PHE A 26 6.95 -4.87 2.51
CA PHE A 26 7.92 -4.29 3.44
C PHE A 26 8.88 -5.39 3.90
N PRO A 27 10.15 -5.06 4.19
CA PRO A 27 11.09 -6.04 4.71
C PRO A 27 10.80 -6.41 6.18
N ASN A 28 10.06 -5.56 6.91
CA ASN A 28 9.74 -5.73 8.33
C ASN A 28 8.58 -4.81 8.78
N GLU A 29 8.15 -4.98 10.03
CA GLU A 29 7.05 -4.19 10.62
C GLU A 29 7.36 -2.70 10.73
N ALA A 30 8.62 -2.32 10.97
CA ALA A 30 8.98 -0.91 11.10
C ALA A 30 8.75 -0.15 9.79
N GLY A 31 9.09 -0.75 8.64
CA GLY A 31 8.77 -0.20 7.32
C GLY A 31 7.27 -0.08 7.09
N ARG A 32 6.49 -1.10 7.48
CA ARG A 32 5.02 -1.11 7.38
C ARG A 32 4.38 0.01 8.21
N THR A 33 4.81 0.17 9.46
CA THR A 33 4.31 1.25 10.34
C THR A 33 4.67 2.62 9.79
N ALA A 34 5.92 2.84 9.35
CA ALA A 34 6.34 4.10 8.78
C ALA A 34 5.54 4.49 7.52
N HIS A 35 5.15 3.52 6.70
CA HIS A 35 4.27 3.75 5.55
C HIS A 35 2.85 4.16 5.99
N LEU A 36 2.26 3.44 6.95
CA LEU A 36 0.90 3.73 7.47
C LEU A 36 0.80 5.07 8.20
N GLU A 37 1.89 5.53 8.82
CA GLU A 37 1.99 6.87 9.43
C GLU A 37 2.49 7.93 8.43
N GLY A 38 2.78 7.51 7.21
CA GLY A 38 3.41 8.30 6.18
C GLY A 38 2.45 9.24 5.43
N LYS A 39 3.03 10.00 4.50
CA LYS A 39 2.32 11.01 3.71
C LYS A 39 1.24 10.40 2.81
N VAL A 40 1.45 9.18 2.30
CA VAL A 40 0.48 8.49 1.43
C VAL A 40 -0.80 8.16 2.20
N ALA A 41 -0.68 7.54 3.37
CA ALA A 41 -1.83 7.21 4.21
C ALA A 41 -2.57 8.47 4.69
N ALA A 42 -1.83 9.52 5.09
CA ALA A 42 -2.43 10.80 5.47
C ALA A 42 -3.22 11.44 4.30
N ALA A 43 -2.65 11.46 3.10
CA ALA A 43 -3.31 12.00 1.92
C ALA A 43 -4.55 11.17 1.52
N LEU A 44 -4.48 9.84 1.61
CA LEU A 44 -5.63 8.96 1.37
C LEU A 44 -6.77 9.25 2.33
N MET A 45 -6.49 9.33 3.64
CA MET A 45 -7.52 9.60 4.64
C MET A 45 -8.14 10.99 4.47
N ALA A 46 -7.35 12.00 4.08
CA ALA A 46 -7.84 13.34 3.79
C ALA A 46 -8.79 13.40 2.57
N LYS A 47 -8.64 12.47 1.61
CA LYS A 47 -9.46 12.41 0.39
C LYS A 47 -10.55 11.34 0.43
N ALA A 48 -10.52 10.44 1.40
CA ALA A 48 -11.45 9.32 1.51
C ALA A 48 -12.93 9.77 1.49
N PRO A 49 -13.37 10.84 2.19
CA PRO A 49 -14.77 11.27 2.17
C PRO A 49 -15.26 11.72 0.78
N ASP A 50 -14.37 12.28 -0.04
CA ASP A 50 -14.72 12.80 -1.37
C ASP A 50 -14.67 11.72 -2.46
N MET A 51 -13.82 10.70 -2.28
CA MET A 51 -13.47 9.75 -3.33
C MET A 51 -14.01 8.34 -3.10
N LEU A 52 -14.30 7.96 -1.85
CA LEU A 52 -14.67 6.59 -1.49
C LEU A 52 -16.10 6.53 -0.97
N GLN A 53 -16.87 5.56 -1.48
CA GLN A 53 -18.25 5.33 -1.00
C GLN A 53 -18.31 4.87 0.47
N ARG A 54 -17.19 4.39 1.01
CA ARG A 54 -17.00 3.94 2.39
C ARG A 54 -15.53 4.08 2.78
N PRO A 55 -15.19 4.17 4.07
CA PRO A 55 -13.80 4.17 4.51
C PRO A 55 -13.00 3.00 3.92
N PRO A 56 -11.72 3.20 3.59
CA PRO A 56 -10.88 2.12 3.06
C PRO A 56 -10.69 1.04 4.12
N SER A 57 -10.65 -0.23 3.69
CA SER A 57 -10.19 -1.33 4.55
C SER A 57 -8.67 -1.38 4.49
N ILE A 58 -8.01 -1.54 5.65
CA ILE A 58 -6.56 -1.73 5.74
C ILE A 58 -6.32 -3.07 6.43
N GLU A 59 -5.71 -4.00 5.70
CA GLU A 59 -5.41 -5.34 6.18
C GLU A 59 -3.90 -5.56 6.28
N LYS A 60 -3.43 -5.99 7.46
CA LYS A 60 -2.05 -6.43 7.65
C LYS A 60 -1.95 -7.88 7.25
N ILE A 61 -1.39 -8.13 6.07
CA ILE A 61 -1.20 -9.46 5.51
C ILE A 61 0.28 -9.85 5.50
N ASP A 62 0.55 -11.15 5.64
CA ASP A 62 1.91 -11.70 5.60
C ASP A 62 2.19 -12.31 4.22
N VAL A 63 3.33 -11.92 3.63
CA VAL A 63 3.81 -12.52 2.38
C VAL A 63 4.64 -13.76 2.72
N LEU A 64 4.03 -14.94 2.59
CA LEU A 64 4.69 -16.20 2.91
C LEU A 64 5.73 -16.62 1.86
N ALA A 65 5.54 -16.22 0.61
CA ALA A 65 6.47 -16.49 -0.49
C ALA A 65 6.31 -15.42 -1.59
N VAL A 66 7.39 -15.16 -2.31
CA VAL A 66 7.39 -14.28 -3.48
C VAL A 66 8.17 -14.93 -4.61
N LYS A 67 7.64 -14.86 -5.84
CA LYS A 67 8.37 -15.21 -7.06
C LYS A 67 8.64 -13.95 -7.84
N LEU A 68 9.89 -13.52 -7.86
CA LEU A 68 10.34 -12.38 -8.66
C LEU A 68 11.01 -12.90 -9.92
N SER A 69 10.74 -12.26 -11.06
CA SER A 69 11.54 -12.51 -12.26
C SER A 69 13.00 -12.12 -11.96
N PRO A 70 14.00 -12.89 -12.40
CA PRO A 70 15.39 -12.49 -12.25
C PRO A 70 15.59 -11.12 -12.91
N SER A 71 16.33 -10.24 -12.24
CA SER A 71 16.76 -8.98 -12.81
C SER A 71 17.51 -9.23 -14.11
N LYS A 72 17.21 -8.43 -15.14
CA LYS A 72 17.91 -8.46 -16.42
C LYS A 72 19.30 -7.85 -16.29
#